data_AF-A0A838I5S1-F1
#
_entry.id   AF-A0A838I5S1-F1
#
_cell.length_a   1.000
_cell.length_b   1.000
_cell.length_c   1.000
_cell.angle_alpha   90.00
_cell.angle_beta   90.00
_cell.angle_gamma   90.00
#
_symmetry.space_group_name_H-M   'P 1'
#
loop_
_entity.id
_entity.type
_entity.pdbx_description
1 polymer ?
#
loop_
_entity_poly.entity_id
_entity_poly.type
_entity_poly.pdbx_seq_one_letter_code
_entity_poly.pdbx_strand_id
1 'polypeptide(L)'
;VATGRRIGVRELAEQLAGALGSGIQPEVTGQFRAGDIRHCFADTTRATELLGFRAERDLSEGLPELAEWVAGQDVAENGDRAAADLRARGLLT
;
A
#
# COMPACT_ATOMS: atom_id res chain seq x y z
N VAL A 1 8.26 -4.90 13.74
CA VAL A 1 6.88 -5.29 14.11
C VAL A 1 6.05 -5.27 12.85
N ALA A 2 5.43 -6.38 12.45
CA ALA A 2 4.66 -6.54 11.22
C ALA A 2 3.77 -7.80 11.29
N THR A 3 2.98 -8.08 10.24
CA THR A 3 2.15 -9.29 10.12
C THR A 3 2.91 -10.51 9.58
N GLY A 4 4.04 -10.31 8.91
CA GLY A 4 4.78 -11.37 8.20
C GLY A 4 4.13 -11.84 6.90
N ARG A 5 2.97 -11.29 6.53
CA ARG A 5 2.28 -11.57 5.27
C ARG A 5 2.78 -10.66 4.16
N ARG A 6 2.68 -11.13 2.91
CA ARG A 6 3.02 -10.40 1.70
C ARG A 6 1.73 -10.02 0.96
N ILE A 7 1.75 -8.88 0.27
CA ILE A 7 0.72 -8.50 -0.69
C ILE A 7 1.37 -7.81 -1.90
N GLY A 8 0.83 -8.05 -3.09
CA GLY A 8 1.25 -7.34 -4.31
C GLY A 8 0.58 -5.96 -4.42
N VAL A 9 1.25 -5.00 -5.07
CA VAL A 9 0.69 -3.65 -5.29
C VAL A 9 -0.63 -3.70 -6.07
N ARG A 10 -0.73 -4.57 -7.08
CA ARG A 10 -1.96 -4.77 -7.85
C ARG A 10 -3.12 -5.27 -6.98
N GLU A 11 -2.87 -6.33 -6.23
CA GLU A 11 -3.86 -6.94 -5.33
C GLU A 11 -4.32 -5.94 -4.27
N LEU A 12 -3.40 -5.16 -3.69
CA LEU A 12 -3.73 -4.09 -2.75
C LEU A 12 -4.62 -3.02 -3.41
N ALA A 13 -4.31 -2.60 -4.64
CA ALA A 13 -5.10 -1.61 -5.35
C ALA A 13 -6.51 -2.11 -5.69
N GLU A 14 -6.66 -3.38 -6.07
CA GLU A 14 -7.95 -4.03 -6.31
C GLU A 14 -8.78 -4.11 -5.02
N GLN A 15 -8.17 -4.55 -3.91
CA GLN A 15 -8.85 -4.58 -2.61
C GLN A 15 -9.26 -3.18 -2.13
N LEU A 16 -8.42 -2.17 -2.38
CA LEU A 16 -8.72 -0.78 -2.02
C LEU A 16 -9.86 -0.19 -2.85
N ALA A 17 -9.87 -0.44 -4.17
CA ALA A 17 -10.98 -0.04 -5.04
C ALA A 17 -12.30 -0.64 -4.56
N GLY A 18 -12.30 -1.94 -4.21
CA GLY A 18 -13.45 -2.61 -3.61
C GLY A 18 -13.89 -2.00 -2.28
N ALA A 19 -12.96 -1.72 -1.37
CA ALA A 19 -13.24 -1.11 -0.07
C ALA A 19 -13.82 0.31 -0.19
N LEU A 20 -13.40 1.07 -1.20
CA LEU A 20 -13.92 2.41 -1.50
C LEU A 20 -15.23 2.39 -2.32
N GLY A 21 -15.72 1.21 -2.72
CA GLY A 21 -16.87 1.10 -3.63
C GLY A 21 -16.62 1.72 -5.01
N SER A 22 -15.35 1.85 -5.40
CA SER A 22 -14.93 2.49 -6.65
C SER A 22 -14.87 1.48 -7.80
N GLY A 23 -15.37 1.89 -8.97
CA GLY A 23 -15.25 1.10 -10.20
C GLY A 23 -13.87 1.22 -10.87
N ILE A 24 -12.96 2.04 -10.33
CA ILE A 24 -11.64 2.28 -10.91
C ILE A 24 -10.83 0.98 -10.88
N GLN A 25 -10.25 0.63 -12.02
CA GLN A 25 -9.32 -0.49 -12.14
C GLN A 25 -7.87 0.02 -12.12
N PRO A 26 -6.95 -0.68 -11.44
CA PRO A 26 -5.55 -0.27 -11.43
C PRO A 26 -4.93 -0.38 -12.82
N GLU A 27 -4.24 0.68 -13.23
CA GLU A 27 -3.42 0.68 -14.45
C GLU A 27 -2.02 0.13 -14.14
N VAL A 28 -1.57 -0.86 -14.92
CA VAL A 28 -0.19 -1.37 -14.85
C VAL A 28 0.67 -0.59 -15.82
N THR A 29 1.34 0.44 -15.32
CA THR A 29 2.12 1.39 -16.15
C THR A 29 3.41 0.80 -16.73
N GLY A 30 3.90 -0.32 -16.16
CA GLY A 30 5.22 -0.87 -16.47
C GLY A 30 6.39 -0.03 -15.94
N GLN A 31 6.10 1.08 -15.25
CA GLN A 31 7.08 1.98 -14.67
C GLN A 31 7.46 1.55 -13.26
N PHE A 32 8.67 1.88 -12.84
CA PHE A 32 9.13 1.67 -11.47
C PHE A 32 9.99 2.85 -11.01
N ARG A 33 10.02 3.08 -9.70
CA ARG A 33 10.86 4.13 -9.14
C ARG A 33 12.26 3.58 -8.88
N ALA A 34 13.26 4.44 -9.06
CA ALA A 34 14.63 4.13 -8.68
C ALA A 34 14.67 3.78 -7.18
N GLY A 35 15.08 2.54 -6.87
CA GLY A 35 15.17 2.04 -5.49
C GLY A 35 13.95 1.24 -5.00
N ASP A 36 12.89 1.05 -5.80
CA ASP A 36 11.79 0.16 -5.41
C ASP A 36 12.30 -1.28 -5.15
N ILE A 37 11.89 -1.85 -4.02
CA ILE A 37 12.27 -3.20 -3.59
C ILE A 37 11.17 -4.20 -3.99
N ARG A 38 11.55 -5.31 -4.61
CA ARG A 38 10.59 -6.33 -5.11
C ARG A 38 9.79 -7.01 -4.01
N HIS A 39 10.43 -7.33 -2.88
CA HIS A 39 9.80 -8.03 -1.76
C HIS A 39 10.24 -7.40 -0.44
N CYS A 40 9.29 -6.85 0.31
CA CYS A 40 9.52 -6.30 1.65
C CYS A 40 8.46 -6.85 2.60
N PHE A 41 8.86 -7.77 3.47
CA PHE A 41 8.03 -8.35 4.54
C PHE A 41 8.96 -8.81 5.67
N ALA A 42 8.46 -8.90 6.89
CA ALA A 42 9.28 -9.21 8.05
C ALA A 42 9.13 -10.68 8.48
N ASP A 43 10.22 -11.28 8.94
CA ASP A 43 10.14 -12.39 9.89
C ASP A 43 9.68 -11.85 11.25
N THR A 44 8.57 -12.38 11.77
CA THR A 44 7.94 -11.91 13.01
C THR A 44 8.37 -12.69 14.24
N THR A 45 9.27 -13.68 14.10
CA THR A 45 9.70 -14.58 15.18
C THR A 45 10.21 -13.81 16.39
N ARG A 46 11.14 -12.86 16.20
CA ARG A 46 11.70 -12.07 17.31
C ARG A 46 10.67 -11.20 18.02
N ALA A 47 9.70 -10.64 17.28
CA ALA A 47 8.63 -9.83 17.89
C ALA A 47 7.72 -10.70 18.76
N THR A 48 7.46 -11.93 18.32
CA THR A 48 6.69 -12.92 19.08
C THR A 48 7.45 -13.37 20.33
N GLU A 49 8.72 -13.77 20.19
CA GLU A 49 9.50 -14.36 21.29
C GLU A 49 9.88 -13.34 22.37
N LEU A 50 10.29 -12.14 21.97
CA LEU A 50 10.81 -11.14 22.91
C LEU A 50 9.74 -10.23 23.48
N LEU A 51 8.65 -10.00 22.74
CA LEU A 51 7.62 -9.03 23.13
C LEU A 51 6.24 -9.67 23.33
N GLY A 52 6.07 -10.96 22.99
CA GLY A 52 4.74 -11.59 22.94
C GLY A 52 3.83 -11.01 21.84
N PHE A 53 4.36 -10.14 20.97
CA PHE A 53 3.56 -9.44 19.97
C PHE A 53 3.26 -10.33 18.77
N ARG A 54 1.98 -10.46 18.45
CA ARG A 54 1.49 -11.00 17.17
C ARG A 54 0.49 -10.02 16.60
N ALA A 55 0.56 -9.76 15.29
CA ALA A 55 -0.48 -8.98 14.63
C ALA A 55 -1.78 -9.80 14.61
N GLU A 56 -2.85 -9.24 15.15
CA GLU A 56 -4.14 -9.93 15.26
C GLU A 56 -5.09 -9.61 14.11
N ARG A 57 -4.85 -8.49 13.41
CA ARG A 57 -5.69 -8.05 12.30
C ARG A 57 -4.99 -8.15 10.97
N ASP A 58 -5.73 -8.67 10.00
CA ASP A 58 -5.29 -8.77 8.62
C ASP A 58 -5.73 -7.56 7.79
N LEU A 59 -5.11 -7.42 6.62
CA LEU A 59 -5.38 -6.29 5.73
C LEU A 59 -6.87 -6.23 5.33
N SER A 60 -7.50 -7.38 5.07
CA SER A 60 -8.93 -7.45 4.72
C SER A 60 -9.86 -6.91 5.81
N GLU A 61 -9.40 -6.91 7.06
CA GLU A 61 -10.16 -6.38 8.20
C GLU A 61 -9.88 -4.89 8.43
N GLY A 62 -8.63 -4.45 8.23
CA GLY A 62 -8.24 -3.05 8.44
C GLY A 62 -8.50 -2.12 7.25
N LEU A 63 -8.53 -2.64 6.02
CA LEU A 63 -8.69 -1.84 4.81
C LEU A 63 -10.06 -1.14 4.72
N PRO A 64 -11.20 -1.77 5.08
CA PRO A 64 -12.50 -1.09 5.12
C PRO A 64 -12.53 0.08 6.09
N GLU A 65 -11.93 -0.07 7.28
CA GLU A 65 -11.86 1.00 8.29
C GLU A 65 -11.03 2.18 7.80
N LEU A 66 -9.92 1.90 7.12
CA LEU A 66 -9.13 2.95 6.47
C LEU A 66 -9.92 3.66 5.36
N ALA A 67 -10.64 2.90 4.52
CA ALA A 67 -11.43 3.45 3.43
C ALA A 67 -12.54 4.37 3.94
N GLU A 68 -13.24 3.98 5.02
CA GLU A 68 -14.25 4.81 5.68
C GLU A 68 -13.63 6.12 6.21
N TRP A 69 -12.47 6.03 6.88
CA TRP A 69 -11.78 7.22 7.38
C TRP A 69 -11.34 8.16 6.25
N VAL A 70 -10.80 7.62 5.16
CA VAL A 70 -10.37 8.39 3.97
C VAL A 70 -11.54 9.09 3.29
N ALA A 71 -12.71 8.45 3.21
CA ALA A 71 -13.90 9.03 2.58
C ALA A 71 -14.38 10.33 3.24
N GLY A 72 -14.01 10.57 4.51
CA GLY A 72 -14.30 11.81 5.22
C GLY A 72 -13.23 12.90 5.13
N GLN A 73 -12.12 12.67 4.42
CA GLN A 73 -11.01 13.63 4.34
C GLN A 73 -11.15 14.55 3.11
N ASP A 74 -10.77 15.81 3.27
CA ASP A 74 -10.54 16.73 2.14
C ASP A 74 -9.06 16.65 1.75
N VAL A 75 -8.77 16.13 0.56
CA VAL A 75 -7.41 15.83 0.09
C VAL A 75 -7.20 16.47 -1.28
N ALA A 76 -6.16 17.29 -1.39
CA ALA A 76 -5.74 17.83 -2.67
C ALA A 76 -5.19 16.71 -3.58
N GLU A 77 -5.67 16.65 -4.82
CA GLU A 77 -5.15 15.76 -5.85
C GLU A 77 -3.72 16.17 -6.21
N ASN A 78 -2.76 15.28 -5.97
CA ASN A 78 -1.33 15.54 -6.16
C ASN A 78 -0.60 14.39 -6.87
N GLY A 79 -1.30 13.33 -7.29
CA GLY A 79 -0.72 12.13 -7.87
C GLY A 79 0.05 12.42 -9.16
N ASP A 80 -0.57 13.14 -10.08
CA ASP A 80 0.04 13.51 -11.37
C ASP A 80 1.27 14.41 -11.20
N ARG A 81 1.19 15.38 -10.29
CA ARG A 81 2.32 16.26 -9.97
C ARG A 81 3.48 15.48 -9.37
N ALA A 82 3.20 14.58 -8.42
CA ALA A 82 4.23 13.73 -7.82
C ALA A 82 4.90 12.83 -8.88
N ALA A 83 4.14 12.25 -9.80
CA ALA A 83 4.71 11.48 -10.90
C ALA A 83 5.58 12.33 -11.83
N ALA A 84 5.15 13.56 -12.17
CA ALA A 84 5.94 14.49 -12.98
C ALA A 84 7.26 14.89 -12.29
N ASP A 85 7.23 15.18 -10.99
CA ASP A 85 8.42 15.53 -10.21
C ASP A 85 9.43 14.38 -10.16
N LEU A 86 8.97 13.13 -10.03
CA LEU A 86 9.83 11.95 -10.07
C LEU A 86 10.47 11.77 -11.46
N ARG A 87 9.71 11.96 -12.54
CA ARG A 87 10.24 11.89 -13.91
C ARG A 87 11.28 12.97 -14.17
N ALA A 88 11.01 14.22 -13.76
CA ALA A 88 11.94 15.34 -13.92
C ALA A 88 13.29 15.10 -13.22
N ARG A 89 13.30 14.28 -12.15
CA ARG A 89 14.50 13.89 -11.41
C ARG A 89 15.14 12.57 -11.90
N GLY A 90 14.59 11.94 -12.95
CA GLY A 90 15.06 10.65 -13.43
C GLY A 90 14.82 9.49 -12.45
N LEU A 91 13.85 9.64 -11.54
CA LEU A 91 13.52 8.66 -10.50
C LEU A 91 12.34 7.76 -10.88
N LEU A 92 11.72 7.97 -12.03
CA LEU A 92 10.66 7.13 -12.57
C LEU A 92 11.03 6.76 -14.01
N THR A 93 11.11 5.46 -14.27
CA THR A 93 11.50 4.84 -15.55
C THR A 93 10.43 3.89 -16.02
#